data_AF-A0A6J4ISW4-F1
#
_entry.id   AF-A0A6J4ISW4-F1
#
_cell.length_a   1.000
_cell.length_b   1.000
_cell.length_c   1.000
_cell.angle_alpha   90.00
_cell.angle_beta   90.00
_cell.angle_gamma   90.00
#
_symmetry.space_group_name_H-M   'P 1'
#
loop_
_entity.id
_entity.type
_entity.pdbx_description
1 polymer ?
#
loop_
_entity_poly.entity_id
_entity_poly.type
_entity_poly.pdbx_seq_one_letter_code
_entity_poly.pdbx_strand_id
1 'polypeptide(L)'
;MRRALALGALLLVLALGAGCASVPGSSEVTVLRRVYDAAEPTVPPGPARDASPLETVRGWVLASGAAAERHEAARAFLTPGAAGTWDDGARPTVVTDQVDTVFADRPAGMGQAAVRVRATALGVLNSEGVFEA
;
A
#
# COMPACT_ATOMS: atom_id res chain seq x y z
N MET A 1 14.75 -6.09 62.66
CA MET A 1 15.01 -5.21 61.49
C MET A 1 15.47 -5.98 60.25
N ARG A 2 16.53 -6.79 60.32
CA ARG A 2 17.04 -7.60 59.16
C ARG A 2 16.00 -8.55 58.53
N ARG A 3 15.15 -9.18 59.36
CA ARG A 3 14.06 -10.06 58.87
C ARG A 3 12.94 -9.31 58.15
N ALA A 4 12.62 -8.09 58.59
CA ALA A 4 11.61 -7.24 57.95
C ALA A 4 12.09 -6.72 56.58
N LEU A 5 13.38 -6.38 56.48
CA LEU A 5 14.02 -5.99 55.21
C LEU A 5 14.05 -7.13 54.19
N ALA A 6 14.33 -8.37 54.64
CA ALA A 6 14.32 -9.55 53.76
C ALA A 6 12.92 -9.87 53.22
N LEU A 7 11.88 -9.73 54.05
CA LEU A 7 10.48 -9.90 53.64
C LEU A 7 10.04 -8.82 52.64
N GLY A 8 10.45 -7.56 52.86
CA GLY A 8 10.16 -6.47 51.93
C GLY A 8 10.84 -6.66 50.57
N ALA A 9 12.09 -7.10 50.55
CA ALA A 9 12.82 -7.38 49.31
C ALA A 9 12.19 -8.53 48.52
N LEU A 10 11.74 -9.59 49.19
CA LEU A 10 11.07 -10.72 48.55
C LEU A 10 9.75 -10.30 47.89
N LEU A 11 8.93 -9.51 48.60
CA LEU A 11 7.66 -8.99 48.07
C LEU A 11 7.86 -8.10 46.83
N LEU A 12 8.91 -7.27 46.83
CA LEU A 12 9.24 -6.41 45.69
C LEU A 12 9.63 -7.22 44.45
N VAL A 13 10.43 -8.27 44.61
CA VAL A 13 10.86 -9.15 43.51
C VAL A 13 9.68 -9.92 42.91
N LEU A 14 8.74 -10.39 43.74
CA LEU A 14 7.52 -11.04 43.25
C LEU A 14 6.60 -10.06 42.49
N ALA A 15 6.49 -8.81 42.93
CA ALA A 15 5.67 -7.81 42.25
C ALA A 15 6.22 -7.42 40.87
N LEU A 16 7.55 -7.37 40.71
CA LEU A 16 8.22 -7.05 39.44
C LEU A 16 8.17 -8.21 38.42
N GLY A 17 8.00 -9.45 38.88
CA GLY A 17 7.89 -10.64 38.01
C GLY A 17 6.50 -10.93 37.45
N ALA A 18 5.44 -10.32 37.99
CA ALA A 18 4.06 -10.54 37.56
C ALA A 18 3.63 -9.66 36.37
N GLY A 19 4.51 -8.78 35.88
CA GLY A 19 4.27 -7.92 34.73
C GLY A 19 4.57 -8.59 33.40
N CYS A 20 4.12 -9.82 33.15
CA CYS A 20 4.07 -10.32 31.78
C CYS A 20 2.95 -9.57 31.07
N ALA A 21 3.28 -8.80 30.02
CA ALA A 21 2.30 -8.21 29.13
C ALA A 21 1.41 -9.33 28.57
N SER A 22 0.25 -9.56 29.21
CA SER A 22 -0.70 -10.55 28.77
C SER A 22 -1.35 -10.02 27.51
N VAL A 23 -0.84 -10.44 26.35
CA VAL A 23 -1.60 -10.39 25.11
C VAL A 23 -2.89 -11.17 25.38
N PRO A 24 -4.09 -10.56 25.29
CA PRO A 24 -5.33 -11.26 25.50
C PRO A 24 -5.38 -12.47 24.58
N GLY A 25 -5.62 -13.67 25.14
CA GLY A 25 -5.69 -14.92 24.37
C GLY A 25 -6.83 -14.96 23.35
N SER A 26 -7.70 -13.96 23.35
CA SER A 26 -8.77 -13.78 22.37
C SER A 26 -8.92 -12.30 22.07
N SER A 27 -8.56 -11.89 20.85
CA SER A 27 -9.14 -10.71 20.22
C SER A 27 -10.48 -11.11 19.61
N GLU A 28 -11.49 -10.26 19.72
CA GLU A 28 -12.75 -10.47 19.00
C GLU A 28 -12.45 -10.47 17.49
N VAL A 29 -12.78 -11.57 16.81
CA VAL A 29 -12.61 -11.65 15.35
C VAL A 29 -13.67 -10.73 14.74
N THR A 30 -13.27 -9.51 14.41
CA THR A 30 -14.13 -8.61 13.64
C THR A 30 -14.08 -9.07 12.18
N VAL A 31 -15.23 -9.50 11.65
CA VAL A 31 -15.36 -9.77 10.21
C VAL A 31 -15.34 -8.42 9.49
N LEU A 32 -14.14 -7.99 9.09
CA LEU A 32 -14.01 -6.88 8.16
C LEU A 32 -14.64 -7.32 6.83
N ARG A 33 -15.41 -6.42 6.21
CA ARG A 33 -15.93 -6.65 4.86
C ARG A 33 -14.73 -6.88 3.93
N ARG A 34 -14.61 -8.10 3.39
CA ARG A 34 -13.63 -8.42 2.35
C ARG A 34 -13.84 -7.44 1.20
N VAL A 35 -12.89 -6.54 0.98
CA VAL A 35 -12.83 -5.75 -0.25
C VAL A 35 -12.44 -6.77 -1.32
N TYR A 36 -13.43 -7.19 -2.12
CA TYR A 36 -13.35 -8.14 -3.23
C TYR A 36 -11.97 -8.78 -3.49
N ASP A 37 -11.87 -10.10 -3.28
CA ASP A 37 -10.97 -10.91 -4.12
C ASP A 37 -11.64 -10.95 -5.50
N ALA A 38 -11.42 -9.94 -6.34
CA ALA A 38 -11.66 -10.14 -7.76
C ALA A 38 -10.74 -11.30 -8.15
N ALA A 39 -11.31 -12.39 -8.67
CA ALA A 39 -10.52 -13.49 -9.18
C ALA A 39 -9.49 -12.90 -10.16
N GLU A 40 -8.22 -12.87 -9.76
CA GLU A 40 -7.19 -12.28 -10.61
C GLU A 40 -7.12 -13.11 -11.89
N PRO A 41 -7.24 -12.49 -13.07
CA PRO A 41 -6.79 -13.15 -14.29
C PRO A 41 -5.33 -13.54 -14.06
N THR A 42 -4.95 -14.78 -14.44
CA THR A 42 -3.58 -15.34 -14.27
C THR A 42 -2.46 -14.41 -14.77
N VAL A 43 -2.79 -13.47 -15.66
CA VAL A 43 -2.04 -12.24 -15.93
C VAL A 43 -3.08 -11.14 -16.16
N PRO A 44 -3.09 -10.04 -15.38
CA PRO A 44 -3.97 -8.93 -15.65
C PRO A 44 -3.67 -8.38 -17.06
N PRO A 45 -4.68 -8.20 -17.94
CA PRO A 45 -4.40 -7.66 -19.25
C PRO A 45 -3.82 -6.25 -19.09
N GLY A 46 -2.70 -6.00 -19.77
CA GLY A 46 -2.17 -4.65 -19.92
C GLY A 46 -3.16 -3.73 -20.67
N PRO A 47 -2.74 -2.52 -21.09
CA PRO A 47 -3.62 -1.60 -21.78
C PRO A 47 -4.21 -2.24 -23.03
N ALA A 48 -5.47 -1.92 -23.34
CA ALA A 48 -6.06 -2.30 -24.61
C ALA A 48 -5.17 -1.82 -25.77
N ARG A 49 -5.10 -2.59 -26.86
CA ARG A 49 -4.17 -2.33 -27.97
C ARG A 49 -4.40 -0.96 -28.63
N ASP A 50 -5.61 -0.45 -28.54
CA ASP A 50 -6.10 0.80 -29.09
C ASP A 50 -6.39 1.85 -28.00
N ALA A 51 -6.00 1.60 -26.75
CA ALA A 51 -6.15 2.56 -25.67
C ALA A 51 -5.42 3.87 -26.00
N SER A 52 -6.12 4.99 -25.82
CA SER A 52 -5.51 6.31 -25.90
C SER A 52 -4.48 6.50 -24.77
N PRO A 53 -3.52 7.43 -24.92
CA PRO A 53 -2.55 7.71 -23.85
C PRO A 53 -3.20 8.06 -22.50
N LEU A 54 -4.36 8.75 -22.53
CA LEU A 54 -5.12 9.10 -21.34
C LEU A 54 -5.70 7.87 -20.64
N GLU A 55 -6.24 6.92 -21.41
CA GLU A 55 -6.77 5.66 -20.90
C GLU A 55 -5.67 4.73 -20.40
N THR A 56 -4.53 4.66 -21.11
CA THR A 56 -3.36 3.89 -20.66
C THR A 56 -2.87 4.37 -19.29
N VAL A 57 -2.69 5.68 -19.11
CA VAL A 57 -2.23 6.24 -17.83
C VAL A 57 -3.27 6.05 -16.74
N ARG A 58 -4.55 6.27 -17.03
CA ARG A 58 -5.64 6.05 -16.07
C ARG A 58 -5.69 4.59 -15.61
N GLY A 59 -5.61 3.66 -16.56
CA GLY A 59 -5.59 2.22 -16.29
C GLY A 59 -4.40 1.81 -15.44
N TRP A 60 -3.20 2.34 -15.71
CA TRP A 60 -2.01 2.10 -14.88
C TRP A 60 -2.21 2.58 -13.44
N VAL A 61 -2.76 3.79 -13.22
CA VAL A 61 -3.03 4.30 -11.86
C VAL A 61 -4.01 3.39 -11.13
N LEU A 62 -5.10 2.97 -11.77
CA LEU A 62 -6.06 2.04 -11.16
C LEU A 62 -5.44 0.66 -10.86
N ALA A 63 -4.66 0.12 -11.80
CA ALA A 63 -3.97 -1.15 -11.64
C ALA A 63 -2.88 -1.11 -10.56
N SER A 64 -2.28 0.05 -10.29
CA SER A 64 -1.28 0.23 -9.22
C SER A 64 -1.84 0.00 -7.82
N GLY A 65 -3.15 0.10 -7.63
CA GLY A 65 -3.82 -0.25 -6.38
C GLY A 65 -3.80 -1.75 -6.05
N ALA A 66 -3.60 -2.63 -7.04
CA ALA A 66 -3.46 -4.07 -6.83
C ALA A 66 -2.03 -4.39 -6.39
N ALA A 67 -1.85 -4.83 -5.14
CA ALA A 67 -0.54 -5.15 -4.57
C ALA A 67 -0.06 -6.60 -4.86
N ALA A 68 -0.94 -7.44 -5.40
CA ALA A 68 -0.64 -8.83 -5.73
C ALA A 68 0.59 -8.94 -6.65
N GLU A 69 1.41 -9.96 -6.41
CA GLU A 69 2.60 -10.28 -7.22
C GLU A 69 3.47 -9.06 -7.54
N ARG A 70 3.70 -8.21 -6.53
CA ARG A 70 4.48 -6.96 -6.66
C ARG A 70 3.91 -6.02 -7.73
N HIS A 71 2.61 -5.78 -7.66
CA HIS A 71 1.87 -4.93 -8.60
C HIS A 71 1.96 -5.43 -10.05
N GLU A 72 1.83 -6.74 -10.28
CA GLU A 72 1.88 -7.35 -11.61
C GLU A 72 0.92 -6.64 -12.58
N ALA A 73 -0.29 -6.33 -12.13
CA ALA A 73 -1.29 -5.64 -12.92
C ALA A 73 -0.81 -4.28 -13.47
N ALA A 74 -0.15 -3.48 -12.63
CA ALA A 74 0.40 -2.20 -13.04
C ALA A 74 1.63 -2.38 -13.94
N ARG A 75 2.49 -3.37 -13.65
CA ARG A 75 3.66 -3.68 -14.47
C ARG A 75 3.28 -4.08 -15.89
N ALA A 76 2.10 -4.70 -16.09
CA ALA A 76 1.57 -5.03 -17.42
C ALA A 76 1.28 -3.79 -18.31
N PHE A 77 1.15 -2.59 -17.72
CA PHE A 77 1.00 -1.33 -18.45
C PHE A 77 2.34 -0.67 -18.81
N LEU A 78 3.44 -1.13 -18.23
CA LEU A 78 4.75 -0.56 -18.44
C LEU A 78 5.49 -1.29 -19.57
N THR A 79 6.38 -0.57 -20.26
CA THR A 79 7.37 -1.23 -21.12
C THR A 79 8.28 -2.12 -20.28
N PRO A 80 8.91 -3.17 -20.84
CA PRO A 80 9.77 -4.08 -20.06
C PRO A 80 10.87 -3.36 -19.26
N GLY A 81 11.49 -2.32 -19.83
CA GLY A 81 12.51 -1.52 -19.13
C GLY A 81 11.94 -0.68 -17.97
N ALA A 82 10.77 -0.07 -18.17
CA ALA A 82 10.09 0.67 -17.12
C ALA A 82 9.58 -0.26 -16.01
N ALA A 83 9.01 -1.42 -16.38
CA ALA A 83 8.58 -2.45 -15.44
C ALA A 83 9.76 -2.99 -14.60
N GLY A 84 10.96 -3.13 -15.17
CA GLY A 84 12.13 -3.59 -14.42
C GLY A 84 12.74 -2.57 -13.45
N THR A 85 12.46 -1.28 -13.65
CA THR A 85 13.07 -0.18 -12.89
C THR A 85 12.08 0.58 -12.01
N TRP A 86 10.77 0.30 -12.14
CA TRP A 86 9.75 0.90 -11.32
C TRP A 86 9.85 0.42 -9.86
N ASP A 87 10.09 1.39 -8.98
CA ASP A 87 10.10 1.23 -7.53
C ASP A 87 8.67 1.37 -6.97
N ASP A 88 8.10 0.24 -6.56
CA ASP A 88 6.79 0.13 -5.94
C ASP A 88 6.81 0.37 -4.41
N GLY A 89 8.00 0.50 -3.81
CA GLY A 89 8.20 0.85 -2.39
C GLY A 89 8.38 2.35 -2.14
N ALA A 90 8.44 3.17 -3.20
CA ALA A 90 8.68 4.60 -3.11
C ALA A 90 7.46 5.37 -2.55
N ARG A 91 7.29 5.38 -1.21
CA ARG A 91 6.29 6.12 -0.43
C ARG A 91 5.06 6.59 -1.25
N PRO A 92 4.22 5.65 -1.75
CA PRO A 92 3.21 5.99 -2.75
C PRO A 92 2.11 6.87 -2.13
N THR A 93 1.61 7.81 -2.93
CA THR A 93 0.41 8.58 -2.56
C THR A 93 -0.83 7.74 -2.80
N VAL A 94 -1.65 7.59 -1.77
CA VAL A 94 -2.94 6.93 -1.86
C VAL A 94 -3.97 7.94 -2.34
N VAL A 95 -4.69 7.60 -3.40
CA VAL A 95 -5.72 8.45 -4.00
C VAL A 95 -7.04 7.70 -4.11
N THR A 96 -8.13 8.43 -4.27
CA THR A 96 -9.44 7.85 -4.62
C THR A 96 -9.41 7.18 -6.00
N ASP A 97 -10.30 6.21 -6.22
CA ASP A 97 -10.51 5.58 -7.54
C ASP A 97 -11.07 6.54 -8.61
N GLN A 98 -11.55 7.72 -8.19
CA GLN A 98 -11.93 8.83 -9.06
C GLN A 98 -10.69 9.53 -9.63
N VAL A 99 -10.05 8.87 -10.59
CA VAL A 99 -8.86 9.36 -11.30
C VAL A 99 -9.30 9.97 -12.62
N ASP A 100 -8.95 11.22 -12.87
CA ASP A 100 -9.13 11.92 -14.15
C ASP A 100 -7.77 12.12 -14.84
N THR A 101 -7.75 12.06 -16.17
CA THR A 101 -6.53 12.20 -16.98
C THR A 101 -6.74 13.20 -18.10
N VAL A 102 -5.85 14.17 -18.19
CA VAL A 102 -5.83 15.19 -19.25
C VAL A 102 -4.45 15.27 -19.87
N PHE A 103 -4.34 15.72 -21.11
CA PHE A 103 -3.01 15.99 -21.68
C PHE A 103 -2.32 17.10 -20.88
N ALA A 104 -1.02 16.92 -20.64
CA ALA A 104 -0.23 17.94 -19.96
C ALA A 104 -0.02 19.14 -20.91
N ASP A 105 0.08 20.34 -20.34
CA ASP A 105 0.28 21.57 -21.13
C ASP A 105 1.70 21.68 -21.70
N ARG A 106 2.61 20.80 -21.27
CA ARG A 106 3.99 20.78 -21.73
C ARG A 106 4.09 19.97 -23.04
N PRO A 107 4.85 20.46 -24.04
CA PRO A 107 5.11 19.68 -25.25
C PRO A 107 5.79 18.35 -24.90
N ALA A 108 5.23 17.27 -25.44
CA ALA A 108 5.86 15.96 -25.45
C ALA A 108 6.77 15.83 -26.69
N GLY A 109 7.77 14.94 -26.62
CA GLY A 109 8.60 14.63 -27.78
C GLY A 109 7.77 14.00 -28.92
N MET A 110 8.35 13.94 -30.12
CA MET A 110 7.70 13.26 -31.25
C MET A 110 7.38 11.80 -30.90
N GLY A 111 6.12 11.40 -31.10
CA GLY A 111 5.66 10.04 -30.75
C GLY A 111 5.43 9.80 -29.26
N GLN A 112 5.48 10.85 -28.43
CA GLN A 112 5.21 10.79 -27.00
C GLN A 112 3.95 11.56 -26.65
N ALA A 113 3.31 11.18 -25.55
CA ALA A 113 2.23 11.94 -24.93
C ALA A 113 2.58 12.18 -23.47
N ALA A 114 2.38 13.41 -22.99
CA ALA A 114 2.47 13.74 -21.59
C ALA A 114 1.06 13.84 -21.01
N VAL A 115 0.80 13.14 -19.92
CA VAL A 115 -0.51 13.07 -19.27
C VAL A 115 -0.41 13.60 -17.85
N ARG A 116 -1.36 14.45 -17.48
CA ARG A 116 -1.55 14.93 -16.12
C ARG A 116 -2.68 14.12 -15.47
N VAL A 117 -2.35 13.53 -14.32
CA VAL A 117 -3.30 12.80 -13.47
C VAL A 117 -3.90 13.75 -12.45
N ARG A 118 -5.21 13.67 -12.23
CA ARG A 118 -5.94 14.39 -11.20
C ARG A 118 -6.75 13.39 -10.37
N ALA A 119 -6.54 13.39 -9.07
CA ALA A 119 -7.29 12.55 -8.14
C ALA A 119 -7.28 13.22 -6.76
N THR A 120 -8.20 12.81 -5.89
CA THR A 120 -8.21 13.27 -4.50
C THR A 120 -7.19 12.45 -3.71
N ALA A 121 -6.19 13.10 -3.12
CA ALA A 121 -5.24 12.46 -2.23
C ALA A 121 -5.89 12.15 -0.89
N LEU A 122 -5.68 10.92 -0.41
CA LEU A 122 -6.15 10.42 0.88
C LEU A 122 -5.03 10.38 1.93
N GLY A 123 -3.79 10.21 1.49
CA GLY A 123 -2.62 10.09 2.36
C GLY A 123 -1.44 9.49 1.61
N VAL A 124 -0.44 9.02 2.34
CA VAL A 124 0.74 8.33 1.81
C VAL A 124 0.97 7.00 2.54
N LEU A 125 1.56 6.02 1.86
CA LEU A 125 2.15 4.88 2.54
C LEU A 125 3.61 5.19 2.85
N ASN A 126 4.06 4.89 4.07
CA ASN A 126 5.48 4.97 4.39
C ASN A 126 6.25 3.73 3.90
N SER A 127 7.56 3.70 4.14
CA SER A 127 8.41 2.58 3.72
C SER A 127 8.10 1.25 4.42
N GLU A 128 7.34 1.28 5.51
CA GLU A 128 6.86 0.09 6.24
C GLU A 128 5.46 -0.33 5.79
N GLY A 129 4.87 0.36 4.80
CA GLY A 129 3.51 0.10 4.32
C GLY A 129 2.41 0.66 5.23
N VAL A 130 2.75 1.50 6.21
CA VAL A 130 1.76 2.12 7.10
C VAL A 130 1.18 3.37 6.43
N PHE A 131 -0.14 3.50 6.51
CA PHE A 131 -0.86 4.65 5.99
C PHE A 131 -0.77 5.87 6.92
N GLU A 132 -0.41 7.01 6.34
CA GLU A 132 -0.31 8.32 6.96
C GLU A 132 -1.27 9.28 6.24
N ALA A 133 -2.31 9.78 6.94
CA ALA A 133 -3.34 10.66 6.39
C ALA A 133 -2.93 12.14 6.42
#